data_AF-A0A365U7L5-F1
#
_entry.id   AF-A0A365U7L5-F1
#
_cell.length_a   1.000
_cell.length_b   1.000
_cell.length_c   1.000
_cell.angle_alpha   90.00
_cell.angle_beta   90.00
_cell.angle_gamma   90.00
#
_symmetry.space_group_name_H-M   'P 1'
#
loop_
_entity.id
_entity.type
_entity.pdbx_description
1 polymer ?
#
loop_
_entity_poly.entity_id
_entity_poly.type
_entity_poly.pdbx_seq_one_letter_code
_entity_poly.pdbx_strand_id
1 'polypeptide(L)'
;MIDWTCVSDLREEVGDEDFQEVISLFVDEVESALAGLDPAAPASEDLHFLKGSALNLGFTALARRCAPPADAEDLRACFAESKAVFLAELPRRLAA
;
A
#
# COMPACT_ATOMS: atom_id res chain seq x y z
N MET A 1 6.90 0.10 7.96
CA MET A 1 8.20 -0.19 7.30
C MET A 1 7.92 -0.34 5.83
N ILE A 2 8.55 0.50 5.01
CA ILE A 2 8.38 0.51 3.55
C ILE A 2 9.55 -0.24 2.92
N ASP A 3 9.26 -1.21 2.08
CA ASP A 3 10.24 -1.87 1.23
C ASP A 3 10.47 -1.03 -0.03
N TRP A 4 11.50 -0.19 0.02
CA TRP A 4 11.86 0.70 -1.08
C TRP A 4 12.46 -0.03 -2.27
N THR A 5 12.94 -1.26 -2.12
CA THR A 5 13.42 -2.05 -3.25
C THR A 5 12.27 -2.36 -4.20
N CYS A 6 11.12 -2.79 -3.68
CA CYS A 6 9.93 -3.03 -4.50
C CYS A 6 9.47 -1.76 -5.26
N VAL A 7 9.60 -0.59 -4.63
CA VAL A 7 9.23 0.70 -5.23
C VAL A 7 10.20 1.09 -6.35
N SER A 8 11.51 0.83 -6.16
CA SER A 8 12.53 1.02 -7.18
C SER A 8 12.34 0.06 -8.36
N ASP A 9 12.09 -1.22 -8.09
CA ASP A 9 11.85 -2.23 -9.14
C ASP A 9 10.62 -1.83 -9.97
N LEU A 10 9.52 -1.42 -9.33
CA LEU A 10 8.32 -0.93 -10.01
C LEU A 10 8.61 0.28 -10.91
N ARG A 11 9.47 1.20 -10.44
CA ARG A 11 9.90 2.36 -11.25
C ARG A 11 10.70 1.93 -12.47
N GLU A 12 11.59 0.95 -12.33
CA GLU A 12 12.37 0.42 -13.46
C GLU A 12 11.48 -0.28 -14.49
N GLU A 13 10.44 -0.99 -14.03
CA GLU A 13 9.50 -1.71 -14.90
C GLU A 13 8.54 -0.78 -15.66
N VAL A 14 8.02 0.24 -14.98
CA VAL A 14 7.01 1.17 -15.54
C VAL A 14 7.68 2.34 -16.28
N GLY A 15 8.86 2.75 -15.86
CA GLY A 15 9.56 3.94 -16.36
C GLY A 15 9.15 5.23 -15.65
N ASP A 16 10.07 6.20 -15.68
CA ASP A 16 9.96 7.46 -14.91
C ASP A 16 8.72 8.31 -15.26
N GLU A 17 8.30 8.28 -16.51
CA GLU A 17 7.19 9.09 -17.03
C GLU A 17 5.85 8.64 -16.46
N ASP A 18 5.65 7.32 -16.36
CA ASP A 18 4.38 6.70 -15.94
C ASP A 18 4.37 6.35 -14.43
N PHE A 19 5.54 6.30 -13.79
CA PHE A 19 5.68 5.83 -12.41
C PHE A 19 4.85 6.63 -11.40
N GLN A 20 4.80 7.95 -11.51
CA GLN A 20 4.02 8.79 -10.58
C GLN A 20 2.50 8.50 -10.68
N GLU A 21 2.00 8.31 -11.90
CA GLU A 21 0.59 7.96 -12.11
C GLU A 21 0.27 6.59 -11.52
N VAL A 22 1.12 5.60 -11.80
CA VAL A 22 0.95 4.22 -11.29
C VAL A 22 0.94 4.20 -9.76
N ILE A 23 1.85 4.91 -9.10
CA ILE A 23 1.86 5.02 -7.63
C ILE A 23 0.58 5.66 -7.10
N SER A 24 0.09 6.73 -7.73
CA SER A 24 -1.17 7.37 -7.32
C SER A 24 -2.33 6.39 -7.43
N LEU A 25 -2.43 5.65 -8.53
CA LEU A 25 -3.49 4.67 -8.76
C LEU A 25 -3.48 3.57 -7.70
N PHE A 26 -2.31 3.01 -7.38
CA PHE A 26 -2.21 1.98 -6.33
C PHE A 26 -2.58 2.51 -4.94
N VAL A 27 -2.15 3.73 -4.60
CA VAL A 27 -2.50 4.34 -3.31
C VAL A 27 -4.01 4.55 -3.20
N ASP A 28 -4.65 5.05 -4.27
CA ASP A 28 -6.10 5.25 -4.33
C ASP A 28 -6.86 3.92 -4.29
N GLU A 29 -6.35 2.89 -4.95
CA GLU A 29 -6.92 1.54 -4.94
C GLU A 29 -6.92 0.93 -3.53
N VAL A 30 -5.80 1.01 -2.81
CA VAL A 30 -5.70 0.54 -1.42
C VAL A 30 -6.64 1.33 -0.51
N GLU A 31 -6.73 2.65 -0.69
CA GLU A 31 -7.62 3.50 0.10
C GLU A 31 -9.10 3.15 -0.13
N SER A 32 -9.49 2.94 -1.40
CA SER A 32 -10.84 2.53 -1.79
C SER A 32 -11.21 1.16 -1.22
N ALA A 33 -10.30 0.18 -1.31
CA ALA A 33 -10.52 -1.15 -0.74
C ALA A 33 -10.65 -1.12 0.79
N LEU A 34 -9.83 -0.32 1.48
CA LEU A 34 -9.95 -0.12 2.94
C LEU A 34 -11.26 0.57 3.35
N ALA A 35 -11.77 1.47 2.52
CA ALA A 35 -13.08 2.11 2.73
C ALA A 35 -14.24 1.11 2.57
N GLY A 36 -14.10 0.13 1.68
CA GLY A 36 -15.09 -0.92 1.42
C GLY A 36 -15.14 -2.06 2.45
N LEU A 37 -14.11 -2.21 3.29
CA LEU A 37 -14.05 -3.30 4.28
C LEU A 37 -15.21 -3.25 5.28
N ASP A 38 -15.84 -4.41 5.49
CA ASP A 38 -16.72 -4.64 6.64
C ASP A 38 -15.92 -4.45 7.95
N PRO A 39 -16.32 -3.51 8.82
CA PRO A 39 -15.59 -3.21 10.04
C PRO A 39 -15.67 -4.31 11.10
N ALA A 40 -16.69 -5.17 11.06
CA ALA A 40 -16.88 -6.25 12.02
C ALA A 40 -16.23 -7.56 11.56
N ALA A 41 -16.18 -7.81 10.24
CA ALA A 41 -15.63 -9.03 9.69
C ALA A 41 -15.12 -8.83 8.25
N PRO A 42 -13.88 -8.33 8.06
CA PRO A 42 -13.27 -8.21 6.74
C PRO A 42 -13.28 -9.55 5.99
N ALA A 43 -13.76 -9.55 4.74
CA ALA A 43 -13.78 -10.77 3.94
C ALA A 43 -12.35 -11.19 3.55
N SER A 44 -12.10 -12.51 3.51
CA SER A 44 -10.78 -13.03 3.14
C SER A 44 -10.32 -12.60 1.75
N GLU A 45 -11.25 -12.38 0.81
CA GLU A 45 -10.95 -11.92 -0.54
C GLU A 45 -10.46 -10.46 -0.54
N ASP A 46 -11.15 -9.57 0.18
CA ASP A 46 -10.74 -8.17 0.34
C ASP A 46 -9.36 -8.07 1.01
N LEU A 47 -9.13 -8.89 2.05
CA LEU A 47 -7.84 -8.98 2.73
C LEU A 47 -6.74 -9.49 1.81
N HIS A 48 -7.04 -10.47 0.94
CA HIS A 48 -6.07 -11.00 -0.02
C HIS A 48 -5.69 -9.94 -1.07
N PHE A 49 -6.68 -9.22 -1.58
CA PHE A 49 -6.49 -8.11 -2.49
C PHE A 49 -5.63 -7.00 -1.86
N LEU A 50 -6.03 -6.50 -0.69
CA LEU A 50 -5.30 -5.47 0.05
C LEU A 50 -3.86 -5.88 0.35
N LYS A 51 -3.64 -7.14 0.71
CA LYS A 51 -2.29 -7.67 0.92
C LYS A 51 -1.44 -7.57 -0.35
N GLY A 52 -2.01 -7.93 -1.50
CA GLY A 52 -1.33 -7.84 -2.80
C GLY A 52 -0.95 -6.40 -3.13
N SER A 53 -1.91 -5.48 -3.11
CA SER A 53 -1.68 -4.07 -3.42
C SER A 53 -0.69 -3.42 -2.43
N ALA A 54 -0.78 -3.76 -1.14
CA ALA A 54 0.19 -3.30 -0.14
C ALA A 54 1.62 -3.78 -0.43
N LEU A 55 1.80 -5.03 -0.88
CA LEU A 55 3.13 -5.56 -1.22
C LEU A 55 3.72 -4.86 -2.45
N ASN A 56 2.90 -4.55 -3.47
CA ASN A 56 3.35 -3.82 -4.66
C ASN A 56 3.87 -2.41 -4.34
N LEU A 57 3.32 -1.76 -3.32
CA LEU A 57 3.79 -0.46 -2.82
C LEU A 57 4.90 -0.57 -1.76
N GLY A 58 5.35 -1.79 -1.44
CA GLY A 58 6.31 -2.04 -0.37
C GLY A 58 5.75 -1.80 1.04
N PHE A 59 4.44 -1.68 1.25
CA PHE A 59 3.78 -1.50 2.55
C PHE A 59 3.74 -2.81 3.35
N THR A 60 4.91 -3.36 3.65
CA THR A 60 5.08 -4.67 4.29
C THR A 60 4.36 -4.80 5.65
N ALA A 61 4.25 -3.70 6.40
CA ALA A 61 3.52 -3.69 7.66
C ALA A 61 2.01 -3.89 7.46
N LEU A 62 1.42 -3.20 6.48
CA LEU A 62 0.01 -3.34 6.11
C LEU A 62 -0.27 -4.75 5.58
N ALA A 63 0.60 -5.25 4.69
CA ALA A 63 0.47 -6.61 4.13
C ALA A 63 0.45 -7.71 5.19
N ARG A 64 1.23 -7.56 6.28
CA ARG A 64 1.24 -8.50 7.41
C ARG A 64 -0.05 -8.47 8.22
N ARG A 65 -0.69 -7.30 8.33
CA ARG A 65 -1.95 -7.10 9.08
C ARG A 65 -3.18 -7.60 8.32
N CYS A 66 -3.07 -7.81 7.01
CA CYS A 66 -4.14 -8.39 6.19
C CYS A 66 -4.36 -9.90 6.44
N ALA A 67 -3.86 -10.46 7.54
CA ALA A 67 -4.03 -11.87 7.90
C ALA A 67 -5.07 -12.03 9.04
N PRO A 68 -5.91 -13.07 9.04
CA PRO A 68 -6.88 -13.28 10.12
C PRO A 68 -6.24 -13.50 11.50
N PRO A 69 -6.81 -12.94 12.59
CA PRO A 69 -7.93 -12.00 12.60
C PRO A 69 -7.47 -10.58 12.22
N ALA A 70 -7.92 -10.09 11.06
CA ALA A 70 -7.63 -8.74 10.62
C ALA A 70 -8.67 -7.77 11.21
N ASP A 71 -8.19 -6.61 11.65
CA ASP A 71 -9.03 -5.54 12.20
C ASP A 71 -9.03 -4.37 11.21
N ALA A 72 -10.24 -3.96 10.77
CA ALA A 72 -10.37 -2.93 9.75
C ALA A 72 -9.89 -1.55 10.21
N GLU A 73 -10.02 -1.22 11.50
CA GLU A 73 -9.53 0.04 12.06
C GLU A 73 -8.00 0.04 12.15
N ASP A 74 -7.42 -1.08 12.60
CA ASP A 74 -5.96 -1.28 12.64
C ASP A 74 -5.32 -1.23 11.25
N LEU A 75 -5.99 -1.80 10.24
CA LEU A 75 -5.56 -1.72 8.83
C LEU A 75 -5.58 -0.28 8.32
N ARG A 76 -6.67 0.46 8.56
CA ARG A 76 -6.80 1.87 8.14
C ARG A 76 -5.74 2.76 8.81
N ALA A 77 -5.51 2.57 10.10
CA ALA A 77 -4.47 3.31 10.84
C ALA A 77 -3.06 3.00 10.28
N CYS A 78 -2.76 1.72 10.03
CA CYS A 78 -1.47 1.32 9.47
C CYS A 78 -1.25 1.86 8.06
N PHE A 79 -2.29 1.87 7.22
CA PHE A 79 -2.22 2.44 5.89
C PHE A 79 -1.99 3.95 5.95
N ALA A 80 -2.72 4.68 6.80
CA ALA A 80 -2.54 6.13 6.94
C ALA A 80 -1.11 6.50 7.33
N GLU A 81 -0.52 5.78 8.30
CA GLU A 81 0.88 5.96 8.69
C GLU A 81 1.84 5.63 7.53
N SER A 82 1.62 4.49 6.86
CA SER A 82 2.47 4.05 5.74
C SER A 82 2.41 5.03 4.57
N LYS A 83 1.23 5.52 4.20
CA LYS A 83 0.99 6.53 3.15
C LYS A 83 1.69 7.84 3.49
N ALA A 84 1.60 8.31 4.73
CA ALA A 84 2.25 9.55 5.16
C ALA A 84 3.78 9.47 5.05
N VAL A 85 4.39 8.37 5.51
CA VAL A 85 5.85 8.17 5.39
C VAL A 85 6.25 8.03 3.92
N PHE A 86 5.49 7.25 3.15
CA PHE A 86 5.75 7.00 1.74
C PHE A 86 5.78 8.31 0.94
N LEU A 87 4.73 9.13 1.03
CA LEU A 87 4.66 10.41 0.30
C LEU A 87 5.73 11.41 0.76
N ALA A 88 6.14 11.38 2.02
CA ALA A 88 7.19 12.27 2.54
C ALA A 88 8.61 11.85 2.10
N GLU A 89 8.88 10.55 1.98
CA GLU A 89 10.18 10.02 1.60
C GLU A 89 10.35 9.84 0.08
N LEU A 90 9.27 9.55 -0.66
CA LEU A 90 9.32 9.21 -2.08
C LEU A 90 10.10 10.25 -2.90
N PRO A 91 9.88 11.57 -2.80
CA PRO A 91 10.65 12.54 -3.59
C PRO A 91 12.16 12.50 -3.31
N ARG A 92 12.56 12.23 -2.05
CA ARG A 92 13.98 12.12 -1.67
C ARG A 92 14.61 10.84 -2.21
N ARG A 93 13.83 9.75 -2.26
CA ARG A 93 14.26 8.45 -2.79
C ARG A 93 14.37 8.46 -4.31
N LEU A 94 13.54 9.24 -5.01
CA LEU A 94 13.58 9.36 -6.46
C LEU A 94 14.73 10.24 -6.99
N ALA A 95 15.21 11.16 -6.16
CA ALA A 95 16.30 12.07 -6.49
C ALA A 95 17.71 11.52 -6.18
N ALA A 96 17.79 10.35 -5.54
CA ALA A 96 19.04 9.67 -5.18
C ALA A 96 19.38 8.58 -6.21
#